data_AF-A0A8H6NS05-F1
#
_entry.id   AF-A0A8H6NS05-F1
#
_cell.length_a   1.000
_cell.length_b   1.000
_cell.length_c   1.000
_cell.angle_alpha   90.00
_cell.angle_beta   90.00
_cell.angle_gamma   90.00
#
_symmetry.space_group_name_H-M   'P 1'
#
loop_
_entity.id
_entity.type
_entity.pdbx_description
1 polymer ?
#
loop_
_entity_poly.entity_id
_entity_poly.type
_entity_poly.pdbx_seq_one_letter_code
_entity_poly.pdbx_strand_id
1 'polypeptide(L)'
;MTRAVALVAVAGLLRTAAAGLYPGLTTANHTCALVEPVLSCSCGAVPEKVDTCCVETYGGLVMATQFWNTYTGLESEGQKLPQDSWTIHGLWPDFCNGSYTQYCDLKRQYDPLPSPNTTTGKPDGTPVPAYNGTPIDNFITPFERFDLLAYMNKFWIAQATPNWVLWAHEFSKHATCFSTFDVECYGPKYQEHEELVDFFETTVDYYQQTPTWKWLAEKGIKPSNATGYSLSDIQAALTEGHGALPYVGCTGPRYNTTEAGRGSLDNGFTQLGETWYYFHVYGKPQRGQGVPVAADSNGGSVSNCAKAEGAVWYYERSEGSVQ
;
A
#
# COMPACT_ATOMS: atom_id res chain seq x y z
N MET A 1 42.37 59.51 1.78
CA MET A 1 42.68 58.09 1.45
C MET A 1 41.71 57.22 2.23
N THR A 2 40.60 56.83 1.62
CA THR A 2 39.54 56.04 2.27
C THR A 2 39.43 54.74 1.49
N ARG A 3 39.96 53.66 2.04
CA ARG A 3 39.89 52.32 1.43
C ARG A 3 38.51 51.75 1.68
N ALA A 4 37.69 51.65 0.62
CA ALA A 4 36.47 50.86 0.64
C ALA A 4 36.85 49.37 0.57
N VAL A 5 36.53 48.62 1.63
CA VAL A 5 36.63 47.16 1.64
C VAL A 5 35.33 46.63 1.06
N ALA A 6 35.39 46.05 -0.14
CA ALA A 6 34.29 45.32 -0.71
C ALA A 6 34.21 43.94 -0.04
N LEU A 7 33.17 43.72 0.77
CA LEU A 7 32.80 42.40 1.28
C LEU A 7 32.11 41.63 0.14
N VAL A 8 32.82 40.68 -0.45
CA VAL A 8 32.24 39.67 -1.32
C VAL A 8 31.51 38.66 -0.43
N ALA A 9 30.18 38.73 -0.40
CA ALA A 9 29.35 37.71 0.22
C ALA A 9 29.40 36.46 -0.64
N VAL A 10 30.19 35.47 -0.24
CA VAL A 10 30.13 34.12 -0.81
C VAL A 10 28.87 33.46 -0.24
N ALA A 11 27.77 33.50 -1.00
CA ALA A 11 26.60 32.68 -0.71
C ALA A 11 26.98 31.21 -0.94
N GLY A 12 27.42 30.52 0.11
CA GLY A 12 27.58 29.08 0.10
C GLY A 12 26.21 28.45 -0.09
N LEU A 13 25.97 27.84 -1.25
CA LEU A 13 24.88 26.87 -1.43
C LEU A 13 25.18 25.69 -0.50
N LEU A 14 24.64 25.75 0.72
CA LEU A 14 24.50 24.58 1.57
C LEU A 14 23.59 23.61 0.81
N ARG A 15 24.20 22.68 0.08
CA ARG A 15 23.51 21.47 -0.37
C ARG A 15 23.20 20.69 0.89
N THR A 16 22.03 20.90 1.48
CA THR A 16 21.47 19.94 2.42
C THR A 16 21.46 18.61 1.68
N ALA A 17 22.15 17.61 2.22
CA ALA A 17 22.14 16.28 1.64
C ALA A 17 20.69 15.80 1.59
N ALA A 18 20.13 15.74 0.38
CA ALA A 18 18.84 15.15 0.09
C ALA A 18 18.83 13.71 0.64
N ALA A 19 17.78 13.35 1.36
CA ALA A 19 17.61 12.07 2.01
C ALA A 19 16.76 11.10 1.18
N GLY A 20 16.21 11.57 0.04
CA GLY A 20 15.48 10.74 -0.91
C GLY A 20 16.27 9.52 -1.39
N LEU A 21 15.55 8.57 -1.97
CA LEU A 21 16.07 7.26 -2.37
C LEU A 21 17.27 7.35 -3.31
N TYR A 22 17.33 8.42 -4.10
CA TYR A 22 18.43 8.66 -5.04
C TYR A 22 19.28 9.87 -4.64
N PRO A 23 20.62 9.73 -4.63
CA PRO A 23 21.50 10.84 -4.26
C PRO A 23 21.46 11.94 -5.32
N GLY A 24 21.38 13.19 -4.86
CA GLY A 24 21.50 14.35 -5.73
C GLY A 24 20.21 14.76 -6.45
N LEU A 25 19.05 14.25 -6.02
CA LEU A 25 17.75 14.76 -6.44
C LEU A 25 17.67 16.28 -6.20
N THR A 26 17.11 16.98 -7.18
CA THR A 26 16.90 18.42 -7.09
C THR A 26 15.65 18.70 -6.28
N THR A 27 15.64 19.79 -5.51
CA THR A 27 14.47 20.27 -4.77
C THR A 27 13.73 21.37 -5.54
N ALA A 28 13.93 21.45 -6.85
CA ALA A 28 13.17 22.34 -7.73
C ALA A 28 11.79 21.73 -8.01
N ASN A 29 10.80 22.54 -8.37
CA ASN A 29 9.49 22.01 -8.75
C ASN A 29 9.58 21.20 -10.05
N HIS A 30 8.99 20.01 -10.04
CA HIS A 30 8.93 19.09 -11.18
C HIS A 30 7.59 19.23 -11.91
N THR A 31 7.61 19.61 -13.19
CA THR A 31 6.37 19.73 -13.98
C THR A 31 6.11 18.42 -14.75
N CYS A 32 5.61 17.41 -14.06
CA CYS A 32 5.42 16.07 -14.63
C CYS A 32 4.42 16.00 -15.80
N ALA A 33 3.62 17.05 -16.02
CA ALA A 33 2.75 17.16 -17.18
C ALA A 33 3.50 17.44 -18.50
N LEU A 34 4.77 17.87 -18.42
CA LEU A 34 5.61 18.16 -19.61
C LEU A 34 6.45 16.97 -20.06
N VAL A 35 6.47 15.89 -19.28
CA VAL A 35 7.21 14.66 -19.60
C VAL A 35 6.23 13.56 -19.99
N GLU A 36 6.56 12.83 -21.06
CA GLU A 36 5.78 11.67 -21.45
C GLU A 36 5.87 10.63 -20.32
N PRO A 37 4.74 10.14 -19.77
CA PRO A 37 4.77 9.16 -18.71
C PRO A 37 5.39 7.86 -19.21
N VAL A 38 6.41 7.39 -18.50
CA VAL A 38 7.04 6.09 -18.78
C VAL A 38 6.41 5.02 -17.92
N LEU A 39 6.10 3.86 -18.50
CA LEU A 39 5.57 2.72 -17.75
C LEU A 39 6.63 2.18 -16.78
N SER A 40 6.27 2.04 -15.51
CA SER A 40 7.12 1.41 -14.50
C SER A 40 7.46 -0.04 -14.89
N CYS A 41 8.59 -0.55 -14.40
CA CYS A 41 9.13 -1.87 -14.80
C CYS A 41 9.46 -2.05 -16.29
N SER A 42 9.40 -1.00 -17.09
CA SER A 42 9.91 -0.99 -18.47
C SER A 42 11.40 -0.61 -18.53
N CYS A 43 12.04 -0.83 -19.68
CA CYS A 43 13.43 -0.44 -19.92
C CYS A 43 13.66 1.09 -19.93
N GLY A 44 12.58 1.87 -19.98
CA GLY A 44 12.61 3.33 -19.88
C GLY A 44 12.56 3.84 -18.44
N ALA A 45 11.95 3.09 -17.51
CA ALA A 45 11.80 3.49 -16.11
C ALA A 45 13.06 3.16 -15.30
N VAL A 46 14.17 3.82 -15.63
CA VAL A 46 15.45 3.68 -14.92
C VAL A 46 15.92 5.05 -14.44
N PRO A 47 16.43 5.18 -13.20
CA PRO A 47 16.73 6.48 -12.58
C PRO A 47 17.64 7.40 -13.42
N GLU A 48 18.52 6.83 -14.25
CA GLU A 48 19.46 7.61 -15.07
C GLU A 48 18.84 8.18 -16.36
N LYS A 49 17.63 7.74 -16.74
CA LYS A 49 16.96 8.14 -17.99
C LYS A 49 15.75 9.03 -17.78
N VAL A 50 15.19 9.05 -16.58
CA VAL A 50 13.95 9.76 -16.27
C VAL A 50 14.10 10.59 -15.01
N ASP A 51 13.18 11.53 -14.86
CA ASP A 51 12.97 12.23 -13.62
C ASP A 51 12.18 11.31 -12.66
N THR A 52 12.82 10.85 -11.58
CA THR A 52 12.24 9.89 -10.63
C THR A 52 11.10 10.50 -9.80
N CYS A 53 10.94 11.82 -9.81
CA CYS A 53 9.76 12.49 -9.25
C CYS A 53 8.53 12.40 -10.18
N CYS A 54 8.74 12.07 -11.45
CA CYS A 54 7.69 11.96 -12.47
C CYS A 54 7.46 10.55 -12.99
N VAL A 55 8.36 9.61 -12.67
CA VAL A 55 8.31 8.20 -13.05
C VAL A 55 8.74 7.37 -11.85
N GLU A 56 7.91 6.41 -11.42
CA GLU A 56 8.32 5.50 -10.36
C GLU A 56 9.39 4.53 -10.86
N THR A 57 10.58 4.62 -10.27
CA THR A 57 11.76 3.84 -10.68
C THR A 57 12.31 2.92 -9.59
N TYR A 58 11.78 2.97 -8.38
CA TYR A 58 12.27 2.18 -7.26
C TYR A 58 11.46 0.90 -7.11
N GLY A 59 10.18 1.00 -6.76
CA GLY A 59 9.26 -0.14 -6.68
C GLY A 59 8.12 -0.02 -7.69
N GLY A 60 8.44 -0.33 -8.95
CA GLY A 60 7.55 -0.15 -10.09
C GLY A 60 6.42 -1.19 -10.22
N LEU A 61 6.41 -2.23 -9.39
CA LEU A 61 5.29 -3.18 -9.29
C LEU A 61 4.39 -2.73 -8.14
N VAL A 62 3.36 -1.96 -8.46
CA VAL A 62 2.49 -1.34 -7.46
C VAL A 62 1.37 -2.31 -7.09
N MET A 63 1.12 -2.49 -5.80
CA MET A 63 0.09 -3.40 -5.30
C MET A 63 -0.95 -2.65 -4.46
N ALA A 64 -2.21 -2.67 -4.88
CA ALA A 64 -3.32 -2.26 -4.02
C ALA A 64 -3.83 -3.48 -3.24
N THR A 65 -3.69 -3.45 -1.91
CA THR A 65 -4.00 -4.58 -1.04
C THR A 65 -5.24 -4.30 -0.20
N GLN A 66 -6.06 -5.33 0.02
CA GLN A 66 -7.33 -5.20 0.74
C GLN A 66 -7.54 -6.33 1.74
N PHE A 67 -8.26 -5.99 2.82
CA PHE A 67 -8.70 -6.90 3.85
C PHE A 67 -10.18 -7.24 3.74
N TRP A 68 -10.48 -8.49 4.08
CA TRP A 68 -11.78 -8.89 4.61
C TRP A 68 -11.65 -9.28 6.09
N ASN A 69 -11.92 -8.31 6.96
CA ASN A 69 -12.05 -8.55 8.38
C ASN A 69 -13.51 -8.83 8.76
N THR A 70 -13.73 -9.70 9.73
CA THR A 70 -15.06 -9.96 10.29
C THR A 70 -15.36 -9.13 11.53
N TYR A 71 -14.34 -8.58 12.18
CA TYR A 71 -14.41 -7.70 13.35
C TYR A 71 -13.19 -6.78 13.41
N THR A 72 -13.27 -5.70 14.19
CA THR A 72 -12.19 -4.73 14.42
C THR A 72 -11.49 -4.97 15.75
N GLY A 73 -12.19 -5.44 16.77
CA GLY A 73 -11.68 -5.53 18.15
C GLY A 73 -11.77 -4.21 18.91
N LEU A 74 -12.25 -3.15 18.26
CA LEU A 74 -12.50 -1.81 18.81
C LEU A 74 -13.94 -1.36 18.57
N GLU A 75 -14.88 -2.29 18.43
CA GLU A 75 -16.30 -2.00 18.21
C GLU A 75 -16.89 -1.13 19.33
N SER A 76 -16.45 -1.34 20.57
CA SER A 76 -16.85 -0.52 21.73
C SER A 76 -16.39 0.93 21.65
N GLU A 77 -15.38 1.22 20.83
CA GLU A 77 -14.86 2.57 20.57
C GLU A 77 -15.46 3.17 19.30
N GLY A 78 -16.37 2.46 18.62
CA GLY A 78 -17.05 2.91 17.40
C GLY A 78 -16.29 2.62 16.12
N GLN A 79 -15.09 2.04 16.18
CA GLN A 79 -14.37 1.57 14.99
C GLN A 79 -15.04 0.31 14.46
N LYS A 80 -15.73 0.45 13.33
CA LYS A 80 -16.54 -0.60 12.72
C LYS A 80 -16.23 -0.73 11.24
N LEU A 81 -16.63 -1.83 10.64
CA LEU A 81 -16.34 -2.14 9.24
C LEU A 81 -17.47 -1.65 8.31
N PRO A 82 -17.17 -1.21 7.07
CA PRO A 82 -18.16 -0.66 6.14
C PRO A 82 -19.00 -1.75 5.48
N GLN A 83 -20.34 -1.68 5.56
CA GLN A 83 -21.22 -2.66 4.93
C GLN A 83 -20.91 -2.85 3.43
N ASP A 84 -21.03 -4.09 2.94
CA ASP A 84 -20.92 -4.44 1.52
C ASP A 84 -19.63 -3.95 0.83
N SER A 85 -18.53 -3.92 1.57
CA SER A 85 -17.23 -3.46 1.08
C SER A 85 -16.07 -4.17 1.77
N TRP A 86 -15.01 -4.45 1.01
CA TRP A 86 -13.70 -4.76 1.58
C TRP A 86 -13.06 -3.47 2.12
N THR A 87 -12.00 -3.58 2.93
CA THR A 87 -11.26 -2.41 3.45
C THR A 87 -9.85 -2.35 2.88
N ILE A 88 -9.27 -1.17 2.85
CA ILE A 88 -7.88 -0.93 2.45
C ILE A 88 -6.96 -1.63 3.46
N HIS A 89 -5.98 -2.37 2.93
CA HIS A 89 -4.78 -2.77 3.67
C HIS A 89 -3.69 -1.73 3.38
N GLY A 90 -3.30 -1.53 2.12
CA GLY A 90 -2.36 -0.49 1.73
C GLY A 90 -2.06 -0.40 0.23
N LEU A 91 -1.02 0.35 -0.10
CA LEU A 91 -0.46 0.50 -1.46
C LEU A 91 1.05 0.27 -1.40
N TRP A 92 1.55 -0.79 -2.03
CA TRP A 92 2.92 -1.25 -1.84
C TRP A 92 3.77 -1.15 -3.11
N PRO A 93 5.03 -0.69 -3.00
CA PRO A 93 5.98 -0.65 -4.12
C PRO A 93 6.90 -1.87 -4.10
N ASP A 94 6.57 -2.90 -4.85
CA ASP A 94 7.45 -4.05 -5.05
C ASP A 94 8.46 -3.78 -6.18
N PHE A 95 9.61 -4.41 -6.09
CA PHE A 95 10.52 -4.48 -7.23
C PHE A 95 9.89 -5.29 -8.36
N CYS A 96 10.29 -5.00 -9.60
CA CYS A 96 9.74 -5.64 -10.79
C CYS A 96 9.98 -7.17 -10.86
N ASN A 97 10.89 -7.70 -10.05
CA ASN A 97 11.12 -9.14 -9.91
C ASN A 97 10.28 -9.80 -8.81
N GLY A 98 9.37 -9.07 -8.15
CA GLY A 98 8.53 -9.55 -7.05
C GLY A 98 9.21 -9.63 -5.68
N SER A 99 10.47 -9.24 -5.57
CA SER A 99 11.06 -8.95 -4.25
C SER A 99 10.67 -7.55 -3.81
N TYR A 100 10.81 -7.25 -2.53
CA TYR A 100 10.42 -5.97 -1.98
C TYR A 100 11.44 -5.48 -0.97
N THR A 101 11.30 -4.21 -0.60
CA THR A 101 12.04 -3.56 0.47
C THR A 101 11.05 -2.84 1.38
N GLN A 102 11.53 -2.33 2.51
CA GLN A 102 10.68 -1.75 3.53
C GLN A 102 11.43 -0.70 4.36
N TYR A 103 10.70 0.31 4.82
CA TYR A 103 11.24 1.39 5.67
C TYR A 103 12.46 2.08 5.03
N CYS A 104 12.31 2.51 3.77
CA CYS A 104 13.42 3.02 2.97
C CYS A 104 13.92 4.40 3.40
N ASP A 105 13.13 5.14 4.18
CA ASP A 105 13.55 6.40 4.80
C ASP A 105 13.13 6.46 6.28
N LEU A 106 14.09 6.23 7.19
CA LEU A 106 13.85 6.25 8.63
C LEU A 106 13.64 7.67 9.20
N LYS A 107 13.90 8.74 8.44
CA LYS A 107 13.59 10.11 8.87
C LYS A 107 12.11 10.44 8.74
N ARG A 108 11.38 9.70 7.90
CA ARG A 108 9.94 9.80 7.65
C ARG A 108 9.19 8.57 8.16
N GLN A 109 9.72 7.93 9.20
CA GLN A 109 9.11 6.79 9.86
C GLN A 109 8.23 7.29 11.03
N TYR A 110 6.98 6.82 11.04
CA TYR A 110 5.95 7.15 12.04
C TYR A 110 5.31 5.90 12.68
N ASP A 111 5.73 4.69 12.30
CA ASP A 111 5.13 3.43 12.75
C ASP A 111 5.49 3.13 14.23
N PRO A 112 4.48 3.09 15.13
CA PRO A 112 4.71 2.79 16.54
C PRO A 112 4.96 1.30 16.83
N LEU A 113 4.62 0.40 15.90
CA LEU A 113 4.75 -1.05 16.05
C LEU A 113 5.43 -1.70 14.83
N PRO A 114 6.71 -1.36 14.52
CA PRO A 114 7.38 -1.87 13.32
C PRO A 114 7.39 -3.40 13.23
N SER A 115 6.82 -3.93 12.15
CA SER A 115 6.79 -5.37 11.88
C SER A 115 6.93 -5.71 10.39
N PRO A 116 7.99 -6.44 9.98
CA PRO A 116 9.20 -6.73 10.75
C PRO A 116 9.93 -5.44 11.19
N ASN A 117 10.74 -5.51 12.26
CA ASN A 117 11.41 -4.34 12.86
C ASN A 117 12.81 -4.05 12.29
N THR A 118 13.08 -4.44 11.04
CA THR A 118 14.32 -4.12 10.32
C THR A 118 14.03 -3.72 8.88
N THR A 119 14.90 -2.94 8.24
CA THR A 119 14.72 -2.44 6.86
C THR A 119 14.75 -3.52 5.77
N THR A 120 15.16 -4.75 6.11
CA THR A 120 15.24 -5.89 5.17
C THR A 120 14.32 -7.04 5.57
N GLY A 121 13.61 -6.92 6.69
CA GLY A 121 12.84 -8.01 7.29
C GLY A 121 13.69 -9.15 7.87
N LYS A 122 15.02 -9.01 7.83
CA LYS A 122 15.99 -10.00 8.30
C LYS A 122 16.77 -9.49 9.51
N PRO A 123 17.38 -10.39 10.32
CA PRO A 123 18.17 -9.98 11.48
C PRO A 123 19.39 -9.10 11.18
N ASP A 124 19.89 -9.09 9.94
CA ASP A 124 21.02 -8.27 9.48
C ASP A 124 20.60 -6.90 8.93
N GLY A 125 19.29 -6.63 8.81
CA GLY A 125 18.77 -5.33 8.41
C GLY A 125 18.98 -4.24 9.47
N THR A 126 18.92 -2.98 9.05
CA THR A 126 18.98 -1.85 9.98
C THR A 126 17.74 -1.87 10.88
N PRO A 127 17.89 -1.78 12.21
CA PRO A 127 16.74 -1.72 13.12
C PRO A 127 15.84 -0.52 12.84
N VAL A 128 14.52 -0.76 12.84
CA VAL A 128 13.49 0.27 12.73
C VAL A 128 12.98 0.56 14.15
N PRO A 129 13.31 1.72 14.74
CA PRO A 129 12.85 2.07 16.06
C PRO A 129 11.33 2.30 16.05
N ALA A 130 10.66 1.91 17.13
CA ALA A 130 9.25 2.24 17.33
C ALA A 130 9.06 3.76 17.48
N TYR A 131 8.13 4.32 16.72
CA TYR A 131 7.76 5.73 16.82
C TYR A 131 6.93 6.00 18.08
N ASN A 132 7.23 7.09 18.79
CA ASN A 132 6.52 7.50 20.00
C ASN A 132 6.02 8.96 19.93
N GLY A 133 5.97 9.53 18.73
CA GLY A 133 5.58 10.92 18.51
C GLY A 133 4.09 11.09 18.22
N THR A 134 3.78 12.05 17.35
CA THR A 134 2.41 12.47 17.07
C THR A 134 1.69 11.46 16.18
N PRO A 135 0.46 11.02 16.52
CA PRO A 135 -0.37 10.18 15.65
C PRO A 135 -0.48 10.75 14.23
N ILE A 136 -0.34 9.87 13.22
CA ILE A 136 -0.19 10.29 11.82
C ILE A 136 -1.42 11.00 11.25
N ASP A 137 -2.60 10.72 11.80
CA ASP A 137 -3.87 11.35 11.44
C ASP A 137 -3.91 12.85 11.79
N ASN A 138 -3.15 13.28 12.79
CA ASN A 138 -2.99 14.70 13.12
C ASN A 138 -2.26 15.49 12.02
N PHE A 139 -1.46 14.82 11.17
CA PHE A 139 -0.73 15.49 10.08
C PHE A 139 -1.61 15.80 8.88
N ILE A 140 -2.80 15.18 8.77
CA ILE A 140 -3.75 15.45 7.68
C ILE A 140 -4.55 16.73 7.96
N THR A 141 -4.79 17.04 9.23
CA THR A 141 -5.63 18.18 9.66
C THR A 141 -5.13 19.55 9.18
N PRO A 142 -3.82 19.88 9.24
CA PRO A 142 -3.28 21.15 8.72
C PRO A 142 -3.52 21.38 7.22
N PHE A 143 -3.74 20.31 6.45
CA PHE A 143 -4.06 20.37 5.02
C PHE A 143 -5.56 20.49 4.73
N GLU A 144 -6.40 20.54 5.77
CA GLU A 144 -7.87 20.63 5.71
C GLU A 144 -8.53 19.53 4.85
N ARG A 145 -7.84 18.37 4.70
CA ARG A 145 -8.33 17.18 3.99
C ARG A 145 -9.26 16.33 4.88
N PHE A 146 -10.31 16.95 5.39
CA PHE A 146 -11.24 16.32 6.34
C PHE A 146 -12.06 15.19 5.71
N ASP A 147 -12.38 15.31 4.42
CA ASP A 147 -13.07 14.29 3.63
C ASP A 147 -12.21 13.05 3.42
N LEU A 148 -10.92 13.21 3.13
CA LEU A 148 -9.95 12.12 3.07
C LEU A 148 -9.86 11.40 4.41
N LEU A 149 -9.71 12.13 5.52
CA LEU A 149 -9.65 11.54 6.85
C LEU A 149 -10.94 10.79 7.20
N ALA A 150 -12.11 11.34 6.85
CA ALA A 150 -13.39 10.67 7.05
C ALA A 150 -13.52 9.39 6.20
N TYR A 151 -13.02 9.42 4.96
CA TYR A 151 -13.00 8.26 4.08
C TYR A 151 -12.09 7.16 4.62
N MET A 152 -10.88 7.49 5.05
CA MET A 152 -9.94 6.55 5.65
C MET A 152 -10.51 5.93 6.93
N ASN A 153 -11.14 6.74 7.80
CA ASN A 153 -11.81 6.22 8.99
C ASN A 153 -12.98 5.27 8.70
N LYS A 154 -13.51 5.28 7.47
CA LYS A 154 -14.58 4.38 7.04
C LYS A 154 -14.07 3.13 6.33
N PHE A 155 -13.02 3.26 5.52
CA PHE A 155 -12.59 2.22 4.58
C PHE A 155 -11.17 1.69 4.80
N TRP A 156 -10.34 2.32 5.63
CA TRP A 156 -8.98 1.87 5.96
C TRP A 156 -8.89 1.51 7.44
N ILE A 157 -9.53 0.40 7.80
CA ILE A 157 -9.80 0.02 9.18
C ILE A 157 -8.74 -0.93 9.71
N ALA A 158 -8.15 -0.58 10.85
CA ALA A 158 -7.21 -1.44 11.56
C ALA A 158 -7.94 -2.53 12.37
N GLN A 159 -7.23 -3.62 12.65
CA GLN A 159 -7.67 -4.64 13.59
C GLN A 159 -6.86 -4.54 14.89
N ALA A 160 -7.57 -4.53 16.02
CA ALA A 160 -7.07 -4.48 17.39
C ALA A 160 -6.28 -3.20 17.78
N THR A 161 -6.13 -2.25 16.87
CA THR A 161 -5.48 -0.95 17.12
C THR A 161 -6.29 0.18 16.48
N PRO A 162 -6.11 1.44 16.94
CA PRO A 162 -6.70 2.59 16.26
C PRO A 162 -6.20 2.67 14.81
N ASN A 163 -7.07 3.09 13.88
CA ASN A 163 -6.74 3.14 12.45
C ASN A 163 -5.41 3.85 12.12
N TRP A 164 -5.08 4.93 12.84
CA TRP A 164 -3.84 5.68 12.62
C TRP A 164 -2.57 4.84 12.79
N VAL A 165 -2.61 3.77 13.59
CA VAL A 165 -1.48 2.85 13.77
C VAL A 165 -1.20 2.09 12.48
N LEU A 166 -2.26 1.58 11.82
CA LEU A 166 -2.13 0.94 10.50
C LEU A 166 -1.65 1.96 9.47
N TRP A 167 -2.22 3.16 9.42
CA TRP A 167 -1.81 4.18 8.44
C TRP A 167 -0.34 4.58 8.60
N ALA A 168 0.12 4.66 9.86
CA ALA A 168 1.52 4.92 10.16
C ALA A 168 2.44 3.78 9.70
N HIS A 169 2.02 2.52 9.88
CA HIS A 169 2.70 1.35 9.34
C HIS A 169 2.82 1.43 7.81
N GLU A 170 1.69 1.62 7.14
CA GLU A 170 1.61 1.61 5.67
C GLU A 170 2.45 2.72 5.05
N PHE A 171 2.38 3.94 5.60
CA PHE A 171 3.25 5.02 5.12
C PHE A 171 4.73 4.72 5.38
N SER A 172 5.09 4.41 6.63
CA SER A 172 6.49 4.25 7.04
C SER A 172 7.18 3.11 6.31
N LYS A 173 6.48 1.98 6.16
CA LYS A 173 7.03 0.75 5.61
C LYS A 173 7.02 0.77 4.08
N HIS A 174 5.96 1.28 3.47
CA HIS A 174 5.72 1.16 2.03
C HIS A 174 5.83 2.50 1.30
N ALA A 175 5.18 3.57 1.75
CA ALA A 175 5.23 4.87 1.06
C ALA A 175 6.65 5.43 0.92
N THR A 176 7.48 5.25 1.95
CA THR A 176 8.89 5.69 1.94
C THR A 176 9.75 4.97 0.89
N CYS A 177 9.26 3.87 0.32
CA CYS A 177 9.92 3.08 -0.71
C CYS A 177 9.40 3.36 -2.13
N PHE A 178 8.61 4.42 -2.32
CA PHE A 178 8.32 4.97 -3.64
C PHE A 178 9.22 6.18 -3.89
N SER A 179 9.85 6.22 -5.06
CA SER A 179 10.64 7.38 -5.49
C SER A 179 9.82 8.65 -5.66
N THR A 180 8.56 8.52 -6.06
CA THR A 180 7.70 9.66 -6.39
C THR A 180 7.10 10.35 -5.17
N PHE A 181 7.27 9.79 -3.97
CA PHE A 181 6.86 10.39 -2.69
C PHE A 181 8.07 10.87 -1.87
N ASP A 182 9.26 10.97 -2.48
CA ASP A 182 10.39 11.68 -1.86
C ASP A 182 10.05 13.16 -1.69
N VAL A 183 10.44 13.73 -0.54
CA VAL A 183 10.15 15.13 -0.18
C VAL A 183 10.75 16.09 -1.20
N GLU A 184 11.90 15.73 -1.78
CA GLU A 184 12.56 16.48 -2.84
C GLU A 184 11.64 16.75 -4.04
N CYS A 185 10.67 15.86 -4.31
CA CYS A 185 9.74 15.99 -5.42
C CYS A 185 8.67 17.08 -5.24
N TYR A 186 8.47 17.58 -4.02
CA TYR A 186 7.49 18.62 -3.67
C TYR A 186 8.06 20.04 -3.79
N GLY A 187 9.35 20.14 -4.12
CA GLY A 187 10.00 21.39 -4.48
C GLY A 187 10.23 22.35 -3.30
N PRO A 188 10.56 23.62 -3.58
CA PRO A 188 11.06 24.55 -2.55
C PRO A 188 9.97 25.11 -1.64
N LYS A 189 8.69 24.77 -1.90
CA LYS A 189 7.53 25.21 -1.11
C LYS A 189 6.85 24.06 -0.38
N TYR A 190 7.50 22.89 -0.33
CA TYR A 190 7.03 21.74 0.42
C TYR A 190 6.53 22.14 1.80
N GLN A 191 5.32 21.69 2.11
CA GLN A 191 4.77 21.75 3.45
C GLN A 191 5.02 20.41 4.14
N GLU A 192 5.51 20.44 5.38
CA GLU A 192 5.80 19.20 6.11
C GLU A 192 4.58 18.26 6.11
N HIS A 193 4.78 17.02 5.65
CA HIS A 193 3.78 15.95 5.47
C HIS A 193 2.89 16.05 4.21
N GLU A 194 3.20 16.91 3.24
CA GLU A 194 2.47 16.98 1.97
C GLU A 194 2.51 15.65 1.20
N GLU A 195 3.64 14.96 1.24
CA GLU A 195 3.86 13.65 0.61
C GLU A 195 3.07 12.51 1.24
N LEU A 196 2.79 12.65 2.53
CA LEU A 196 2.00 11.72 3.31
C LEU A 196 0.52 11.85 3.00
N VAL A 197 0.02 13.08 2.85
CA VAL A 197 -1.34 13.33 2.39
C VAL A 197 -1.54 12.81 0.97
N ASP A 198 -0.59 13.08 0.07
CA ASP A 198 -0.62 12.59 -1.31
C ASP A 198 -0.59 11.05 -1.39
N PHE A 199 0.16 10.37 -0.51
CA PHE A 199 0.17 8.91 -0.44
C PHE A 199 -1.19 8.33 -0.06
N PHE A 200 -1.84 8.91 0.95
CA PHE A 200 -3.16 8.46 1.38
C PHE A 200 -4.23 8.72 0.31
N GLU A 201 -4.20 9.89 -0.34
CA GLU A 201 -5.09 10.20 -1.46
C GLU A 201 -4.88 9.21 -2.62
N THR A 202 -3.63 8.91 -2.95
CA THR A 202 -3.28 7.93 -3.99
C THR A 202 -3.77 6.52 -3.64
N THR A 203 -3.58 6.08 -2.40
CA THR A 203 -4.04 4.75 -1.95
C THR A 203 -5.57 4.63 -2.06
N VAL A 204 -6.30 5.69 -1.71
CA VAL A 204 -7.75 5.76 -1.85
C VAL A 204 -8.20 5.68 -3.31
N ASP A 205 -7.48 6.30 -4.25
CA ASP A 205 -7.77 6.20 -5.68
C ASP A 205 -7.65 4.75 -6.19
N TYR A 206 -6.53 4.07 -5.94
CA TYR A 206 -6.37 2.65 -6.33
C TYR A 206 -7.39 1.71 -5.68
N TYR A 207 -7.76 1.97 -4.42
CA TYR A 207 -8.81 1.21 -3.75
C TYR A 207 -10.18 1.37 -4.43
N GLN A 208 -10.55 2.60 -4.81
CA GLN A 208 -11.81 2.85 -5.51
C GLN A 208 -11.87 2.18 -6.89
N GLN A 209 -10.72 2.01 -7.55
CA GLN A 209 -10.62 1.28 -8.81
C GLN A 209 -10.73 -0.24 -8.65
N THR A 210 -10.64 -0.77 -7.42
CA THR A 210 -10.61 -2.21 -7.13
C THR A 210 -11.77 -2.66 -6.21
N PRO A 211 -13.06 -2.52 -6.60
CA PRO A 211 -14.19 -2.82 -5.73
C PRO A 211 -14.44 -4.34 -5.54
N THR A 212 -13.59 -5.00 -4.75
CA THR A 212 -13.58 -6.47 -4.51
C THR A 212 -14.95 -7.04 -4.17
N TRP A 213 -15.67 -6.42 -3.23
CA TRP A 213 -17.00 -6.90 -2.83
C TRP A 213 -17.97 -6.95 -4.01
N LYS A 214 -17.98 -5.90 -4.85
CA LYS A 214 -18.86 -5.80 -6.01
C LYS A 214 -18.59 -6.91 -7.00
N TRP A 215 -17.32 -7.12 -7.36
CA TRP A 215 -16.93 -8.17 -8.32
C TRP A 215 -17.31 -9.57 -7.85
N LEU A 216 -17.11 -9.87 -6.57
CA LEU A 216 -17.54 -11.15 -5.98
C LEU A 216 -19.06 -11.28 -5.95
N ALA A 217 -19.77 -10.24 -5.51
CA ALA A 217 -21.22 -10.24 -5.38
C ALA A 217 -21.95 -10.40 -6.73
N GLU A 218 -21.41 -9.83 -7.81
CA GLU A 218 -21.91 -10.00 -9.19
C GLU A 218 -21.84 -11.46 -9.68
N LYS A 219 -20.94 -12.27 -9.10
CA LYS A 219 -20.84 -13.73 -9.35
C LYS A 219 -21.55 -14.57 -8.30
N GLY A 220 -22.33 -13.94 -7.42
CA GLY A 220 -23.04 -14.63 -6.33
C GLY A 220 -22.15 -15.08 -5.18
N ILE A 221 -20.87 -14.66 -5.15
CA ILE A 221 -19.95 -14.93 -4.05
C ILE A 221 -20.14 -13.84 -2.99
N LYS A 222 -20.88 -14.16 -1.94
CA LYS A 222 -21.19 -13.25 -0.83
C LYS A 222 -20.73 -13.83 0.50
N PRO A 223 -20.52 -12.98 1.53
CA PRO A 223 -20.24 -13.48 2.87
C PRO A 223 -21.31 -14.48 3.31
N SER A 224 -20.90 -15.64 3.82
CA SER A 224 -21.78 -16.74 4.25
C SER A 224 -21.11 -17.57 5.33
N ASN A 225 -21.86 -17.88 6.38
CA ASN A 225 -21.47 -18.84 7.41
C ASN A 225 -21.88 -20.29 7.07
N ALA A 226 -22.52 -20.51 5.91
CA ALA A 226 -23.06 -21.81 5.51
C ALA A 226 -22.51 -22.32 4.17
N THR A 227 -21.78 -21.49 3.41
CA THR A 227 -21.32 -21.81 2.07
C THR A 227 -19.82 -21.56 1.95
N GLY A 228 -19.09 -22.60 1.59
CA GLY A 228 -17.71 -22.47 1.11
C GLY A 228 -17.67 -22.33 -0.41
N TYR A 229 -16.64 -21.66 -0.90
CA TYR A 229 -16.40 -21.38 -2.31
C TYR A 229 -15.11 -22.05 -2.78
N SER A 230 -15.00 -22.25 -4.09
CA SER A 230 -13.75 -22.70 -4.71
C SER A 230 -12.84 -21.50 -4.96
N LEU A 231 -11.55 -21.65 -4.69
CA LEU A 231 -10.55 -20.63 -4.98
C LEU A 231 -10.60 -20.18 -6.45
N SER A 232 -10.84 -21.11 -7.38
CA SER A 232 -10.96 -20.83 -8.81
C SER A 232 -12.10 -19.87 -9.14
N ASP A 233 -13.24 -19.96 -8.45
CA ASP A 233 -14.40 -19.12 -8.70
C ASP A 233 -14.16 -17.70 -8.19
N ILE A 234 -13.53 -17.58 -7.01
CA ILE A 234 -13.07 -16.31 -6.45
C ILE A 234 -12.09 -15.64 -7.41
N GLN A 235 -11.04 -16.36 -7.83
CA GLN A 235 -10.03 -15.82 -8.74
C GLN A 235 -10.62 -15.43 -10.09
N ALA A 236 -11.55 -16.23 -10.64
CA ALA A 236 -12.22 -15.91 -11.89
C ALA A 236 -13.03 -14.61 -11.79
N ALA A 237 -13.83 -14.45 -10.73
CA ALA A 237 -14.63 -13.24 -10.49
C ALA A 237 -13.75 -11.99 -10.40
N LEU A 238 -12.67 -12.06 -9.64
CA LEU A 238 -11.76 -10.92 -9.45
C LEU A 238 -10.91 -10.64 -10.69
N THR A 239 -10.51 -11.67 -11.44
CA THR A 239 -9.79 -11.50 -12.72
C THR A 239 -10.64 -10.79 -13.75
N GLU A 240 -11.94 -11.12 -13.84
CA GLU A 240 -12.87 -10.43 -14.75
C GLU A 240 -13.02 -8.95 -14.41
N GLY A 241 -13.06 -8.61 -13.11
CA GLY A 241 -13.17 -7.24 -12.65
C GLY A 241 -11.88 -6.41 -12.81
N HIS A 242 -10.75 -6.96 -12.39
CA HIS A 242 -9.44 -6.29 -12.43
C HIS A 242 -8.81 -6.27 -13.84
N GLY A 243 -9.11 -7.28 -14.67
CA GLY A 243 -8.48 -7.49 -15.97
C GLY A 243 -7.18 -8.29 -15.93
N ALA A 244 -6.70 -8.66 -14.74
CA ALA A 244 -5.57 -9.56 -14.53
C ALA A 244 -5.77 -10.40 -13.26
N LEU A 245 -5.06 -11.53 -13.13
CA LEU A 245 -5.18 -12.44 -11.99
C LEU A 245 -4.62 -11.80 -10.72
N PRO A 246 -5.44 -11.51 -9.68
CA PRO A 246 -4.92 -11.02 -8.41
C PRO A 246 -4.41 -12.15 -7.51
N TYR A 247 -3.67 -11.78 -6.47
CA TYR A 247 -3.38 -12.69 -5.36
C TYR A 247 -4.61 -12.82 -4.47
N VAL A 248 -4.91 -14.03 -4.01
CA VAL A 248 -5.98 -14.31 -3.04
C VAL A 248 -5.38 -14.96 -1.79
N GLY A 249 -5.46 -14.25 -0.67
CA GLY A 249 -4.92 -14.66 0.61
C GLY A 249 -5.99 -15.21 1.55
N CYS A 250 -5.67 -16.35 2.18
CA CYS A 250 -6.46 -16.99 3.21
C CYS A 250 -5.67 -17.19 4.51
N THR A 251 -6.41 -17.31 5.61
CA THR A 251 -5.93 -17.61 6.96
C THR A 251 -6.74 -18.76 7.60
N GLY A 252 -6.68 -18.89 8.92
CA GLY A 252 -7.42 -19.90 9.67
C GLY A 252 -6.78 -21.30 9.61
N PRO A 253 -7.56 -22.38 9.79
CA PRO A 253 -7.03 -23.73 9.72
C PRO A 253 -6.65 -24.11 8.30
N ARG A 254 -5.66 -25.00 8.17
CA ARG A 254 -5.32 -25.63 6.89
C ARG A 254 -6.38 -26.67 6.52
N TYR A 255 -6.73 -26.80 5.24
CA TYR A 255 -7.83 -27.67 4.82
C TYR A 255 -7.64 -29.12 5.27
N ASN A 256 -6.45 -29.69 5.11
CA ASN A 256 -6.13 -31.04 5.58
C ASN A 256 -6.25 -31.28 7.10
N THR A 257 -6.35 -30.22 7.90
CA THR A 257 -6.61 -30.30 9.36
C THR A 257 -8.08 -30.17 9.73
N THR A 258 -8.95 -29.76 8.79
CA THR A 258 -10.40 -29.67 9.00
C THR A 258 -11.05 -31.05 8.95
N GLU A 259 -12.30 -31.14 9.41
CA GLU A 259 -13.10 -32.36 9.27
C GLU A 259 -13.34 -32.73 7.80
N ALA A 260 -13.68 -31.74 6.96
CA ALA A 260 -13.95 -31.93 5.54
C ALA A 260 -12.69 -32.34 4.74
N GLY A 261 -11.52 -31.80 5.10
CA GLY A 261 -10.27 -32.06 4.40
C GLY A 261 -9.40 -33.16 5.00
N ARG A 262 -9.81 -33.83 6.08
CA ARG A 262 -8.99 -34.84 6.76
C ARG A 262 -8.53 -35.94 5.79
N GLY A 263 -7.22 -36.10 5.65
CA GLY A 263 -6.60 -37.06 4.73
C GLY A 263 -6.31 -36.51 3.33
N SER A 264 -6.70 -35.27 3.03
CA SER A 264 -6.29 -34.55 1.82
C SER A 264 -4.81 -34.14 1.87
N LEU A 265 -4.19 -34.02 0.69
CA LEU A 265 -2.87 -33.39 0.53
C LEU A 265 -2.94 -31.86 0.48
N ASP A 266 -4.14 -31.30 0.38
CA ASP A 266 -4.35 -29.85 0.33
C ASP A 266 -4.13 -29.21 1.71
N ASN A 267 -3.00 -28.50 1.83
CA ASN A 267 -2.56 -27.84 3.05
C ASN A 267 -2.82 -26.32 3.03
N GLY A 268 -3.62 -25.82 2.08
CA GLY A 268 -3.96 -24.41 1.95
C GLY A 268 -4.88 -23.92 3.07
N PHE A 269 -4.86 -22.61 3.30
CA PHE A 269 -5.69 -21.94 4.30
C PHE A 269 -7.14 -21.81 3.85
N THR A 270 -8.07 -21.79 4.80
CA THR A 270 -9.50 -21.97 4.49
C THR A 270 -10.34 -20.71 4.64
N GLN A 271 -9.82 -19.63 5.22
CA GLN A 271 -10.62 -18.42 5.48
C GLN A 271 -10.14 -17.27 4.60
N LEU A 272 -10.97 -16.81 3.67
CA LEU A 272 -10.64 -15.68 2.79
C LEU A 272 -10.42 -14.41 3.63
N GLY A 273 -9.28 -13.74 3.45
CA GLY A 273 -8.91 -12.59 4.26
C GLY A 273 -8.22 -11.46 3.50
N GLU A 274 -7.56 -11.74 2.37
CA GLU A 274 -6.83 -10.72 1.61
C GLU A 274 -6.99 -10.87 0.09
N THR A 275 -6.91 -9.75 -0.61
CA THR A 275 -6.74 -9.70 -2.07
C THR A 275 -5.72 -8.63 -2.43
N TRP A 276 -4.79 -8.95 -3.35
CA TRP A 276 -3.78 -8.00 -3.81
C TRP A 276 -3.86 -7.82 -5.33
N TYR A 277 -4.05 -6.58 -5.76
CA TYR A 277 -4.18 -6.19 -7.16
C TYR A 277 -2.90 -5.52 -7.62
N TYR A 278 -2.26 -6.10 -8.64
CA TYR A 278 -0.96 -5.66 -9.14
C TYR A 278 -1.12 -4.73 -10.34
N PHE A 279 -0.24 -3.74 -10.41
CA PHE A 279 -0.19 -2.73 -11.45
C PHE A 279 1.27 -2.43 -11.85
N HIS A 280 1.47 -2.17 -13.14
CA HIS A 280 2.49 -1.20 -13.56
C HIS A 280 1.82 0.17 -13.65
N VAL A 281 2.57 1.26 -13.58
CA VAL A 281 2.01 2.62 -13.56
C VAL A 281 2.66 3.49 -14.61
N TYR A 282 1.89 4.35 -15.27
CA TYR A 282 2.40 5.34 -16.21
C TYR A 282 2.86 6.60 -15.46
N GLY A 283 4.18 6.83 -15.44
CA GLY A 283 4.76 7.93 -14.69
C GLY A 283 4.70 7.67 -13.19
N LYS A 284 4.13 8.63 -12.44
CA LYS A 284 3.99 8.55 -10.99
C LYS A 284 2.66 7.90 -10.56
N PRO A 285 2.63 7.04 -9.53
CA PRO A 285 1.42 6.39 -9.00
C PRO A 285 0.28 7.37 -8.72
N GLN A 286 0.60 8.58 -8.26
CA GLN A 286 -0.36 9.66 -7.97
C GLN A 286 -1.23 10.08 -9.16
N ARG A 287 -0.96 9.61 -10.38
CA ARG A 287 -1.80 9.83 -11.56
C ARG A 287 -3.02 8.91 -11.63
N GLY A 288 -3.06 7.84 -10.84
CA GLY A 288 -4.13 6.84 -10.92
C GLY A 288 -4.12 6.01 -12.21
N GLN A 289 -3.04 6.07 -12.99
CA GLN A 289 -2.93 5.44 -14.30
C GLN A 289 -2.21 4.10 -14.22
N GLY A 290 -2.83 3.16 -13.50
CA GLY A 290 -2.38 1.78 -13.37
C GLY A 290 -2.76 0.91 -14.57
N VAL A 291 -1.85 0.01 -14.96
CA VAL A 291 -2.05 -1.06 -15.92
C VAL A 291 -2.09 -2.37 -15.13
N PRO A 292 -3.22 -3.09 -15.09
CA PRO A 292 -3.33 -4.37 -14.39
C PRO A 292 -2.27 -5.38 -14.82
N VAL A 293 -1.68 -6.06 -13.83
CA VAL A 293 -0.68 -7.11 -14.01
C VAL A 293 -1.11 -8.34 -13.22
N ALA A 294 -0.78 -9.53 -13.72
CA ALA A 294 -1.08 -10.78 -13.02
C ALA A 294 -0.10 -10.98 -11.84
N ALA A 295 -0.61 -11.52 -10.73
CA ALA A 295 0.16 -11.76 -9.50
C ALA A 295 1.34 -12.74 -9.71
N ASP A 296 1.27 -13.61 -10.72
CA ASP A 296 2.33 -14.54 -11.12
C ASP A 296 3.25 -14.01 -12.24
N SER A 297 3.09 -12.75 -12.67
CA SER A 297 3.90 -12.16 -13.74
C SER A 297 5.42 -12.21 -13.50
N ASN A 298 5.83 -12.27 -12.22
CA ASN A 298 7.21 -12.40 -11.77
C ASN A 298 7.56 -13.81 -11.24
N GLY A 299 6.66 -14.79 -11.40
CA GLY A 299 6.80 -16.14 -10.86
C GLY A 299 6.36 -16.31 -9.40
N GLY A 300 5.73 -15.29 -8.81
CA GLY A 300 5.15 -15.33 -7.48
C GLY A 300 3.97 -16.31 -7.33
N SER A 301 3.62 -16.65 -6.09
CA SER A 301 2.41 -17.44 -5.81
C SER A 301 1.16 -16.57 -6.01
N VAL A 302 0.09 -17.17 -6.54
CA VAL A 302 -1.21 -16.49 -6.74
C VAL A 302 -2.17 -16.69 -5.56
N SER A 303 -1.84 -17.58 -4.63
CA SER A 303 -2.65 -17.82 -3.43
C SER A 303 -1.92 -18.69 -2.39
N ASN A 304 -2.34 -18.59 -1.14
CA ASN A 304 -2.06 -19.57 -0.08
C ASN A 304 -3.31 -20.35 0.38
N CYS A 305 -4.45 -20.14 -0.28
CA CYS A 305 -5.74 -20.75 0.03
C CYS A 305 -5.78 -22.24 -0.36
N ALA A 306 -6.70 -22.95 0.27
CA ALA A 306 -7.09 -24.30 -0.12
C ALA A 306 -7.64 -24.32 -1.55
N LYS A 307 -7.36 -25.40 -2.27
CA LYS A 307 -7.75 -25.61 -3.68
C LYS A 307 -8.89 -26.59 -3.85
N ALA A 308 -9.19 -27.39 -2.82
CA ALA A 308 -10.35 -28.27 -2.83
C ALA A 308 -11.65 -27.48 -3.05
N GLU A 309 -12.59 -28.08 -3.77
CA GLU A 309 -13.88 -27.49 -4.07
C GLU A 309 -14.64 -27.12 -2.79
N GLY A 310 -15.15 -25.90 -2.72
CA GLY A 310 -15.88 -25.40 -1.53
C GLY A 310 -15.03 -25.26 -0.26
N ALA A 311 -13.70 -25.28 -0.34
CA ALA A 311 -12.83 -25.22 0.84
C ALA A 311 -12.59 -23.81 1.40
N VAL A 312 -12.89 -22.76 0.62
CA VAL A 312 -12.61 -21.37 1.00
C VAL A 312 -13.87 -20.70 1.57
N TRP A 313 -13.81 -20.34 2.84
CA TRP A 313 -14.87 -19.65 3.57
C TRP A 313 -14.72 -18.14 3.45
N TYR A 314 -15.75 -17.50 2.94
CA TYR A 314 -15.90 -16.05 2.96
C TYR A 314 -16.92 -15.69 4.03
N TYR A 315 -16.48 -15.48 5.28
CA TYR A 315 -17.40 -15.38 6.42
C TYR A 315 -18.16 -14.05 6.49
N GLU A 316 -19.38 -14.12 7.03
CA GLU A 316 -20.12 -12.93 7.44
C GLU A 316 -19.38 -12.20 8.56
N ARG A 317 -19.62 -10.90 8.66
CA ARG A 317 -19.07 -10.11 9.76
C ARG A 317 -19.77 -10.43 11.06
N SER A 318 -19.04 -10.30 12.16
CA SER A 318 -19.55 -10.46 13.51
C SER A 318 -20.66 -9.46 13.81
N GLU A 319 -21.60 -9.87 14.66
CA GLU A 319 -22.69 -9.02 15.11
C GLU A 319 -22.14 -7.75 15.78
N GLY A 320 -22.65 -6.57 15.38
CA GLY A 320 -22.22 -5.28 15.91
C GLY A 320 -20.94 -4.71 15.28
N SER A 321 -20.20 -5.48 14.47
CA SER A 321 -18.94 -5.05 13.83
C SER A 321 -19.14 -4.23 12.55
N VAL A 322 -20.38 -4.00 12.11
CA VAL A 322 -20.71 -3.24 10.89
C VAL A 322 -21.28 -1.87 11.27
N GLN A 323 -20.83 -0.83 10.55
CA GLN A 323 -21.32 0.55 10.66
C GLN A 323 -22.79 0.69 10.25
#